data_AF-A0A850HCY2-F1
#
_entry.id   AF-A0A850HCY2-F1
#
_cell.length_a   1.000
_cell.length_b   1.000
_cell.length_c   1.000
_cell.angle_alpha   90.00
_cell.angle_beta   90.00
_cell.angle_gamma   90.00
#
_symmetry.space_group_name_H-M   'P 1'
#
loop_
_entity.id
_entity.type
_entity.pdbx_description
1 polymer ?
#
loop_
_entity_poly.entity_id
_entity_poly.type
_entity_poly.pdbx_seq_one_letter_code
_entity_poly.pdbx_strand_id
1 'polypeptide(L)'
;MLHKMIKTFAPVAAIALSAALAGCGDFDMKINDSEGVPLAELDMSGPAPEELAVSGPDTIILTEGDTLTITIDGDAEDADQVRFHRDGKTLGVFRESGNWSKGSAVTVNITMPAPREIAIGGSGDVEASTMAREASIAIGGSGSVAVKQIDAESLEVVIGGSGSVAAAGTAESLEMSIGGNGNGDFAELKVDDAEINIGGSGNVSLQSDGKVVANIGGSGNVDVKGDATCTLNSFGSGSLTCTSTTETTTTEKEVAAKSKAAESKQAKPSKTKRVAKKSTSRKPRKA
;
A
#
# COMPACT_ATOMS: atom_id res chain seq x y z
N MET A 1 21.89 5.25 1.02
CA MET A 1 21.04 4.81 -0.11
C MET A 1 21.63 3.60 -0.84
N LEU A 2 22.76 3.70 -1.55
CA LEU A 2 23.26 2.59 -2.39
C LEU A 2 23.54 1.28 -1.62
N HIS A 3 24.19 1.33 -0.45
CA HIS A 3 24.42 0.12 0.37
C HIS A 3 23.12 -0.52 0.90
N LYS A 4 22.07 0.28 1.17
CA LYS A 4 20.77 -0.25 1.61
C LYS A 4 20.07 -0.95 0.45
N MET A 5 20.01 -0.32 -0.72
CA MET A 5 19.46 -0.97 -1.92
C MET A 5 20.18 -2.29 -2.23
N ILE A 6 21.52 -2.35 -2.11
CA ILE A 6 22.25 -3.62 -2.32
C ILE A 6 21.87 -4.70 -1.30
N LYS A 7 21.60 -4.33 -0.03
CA LYS A 7 21.26 -5.28 1.03
C LYS A 7 19.79 -5.71 0.99
N THR A 8 18.86 -4.77 0.81
CA THR A 8 17.42 -5.03 0.75
C THR A 8 17.04 -5.77 -0.53
N PHE A 9 17.71 -5.45 -1.64
CA PHE A 9 17.61 -6.28 -2.84
C PHE A 9 18.56 -7.48 -2.79
N ALA A 10 19.34 -7.80 -1.76
CA ALA A 10 20.23 -8.97 -1.78
C ALA A 10 19.51 -10.31 -2.11
N PRO A 11 18.34 -10.63 -1.53
CA PRO A 11 17.57 -11.80 -1.93
C PRO A 11 17.00 -11.66 -3.37
N VAL A 12 16.51 -10.49 -3.77
CA VAL A 12 16.09 -10.22 -5.18
C VAL A 12 17.27 -10.18 -6.15
N ALA A 13 18.47 -9.89 -5.67
CA ALA A 13 19.71 -9.80 -6.42
C ALA A 13 20.30 -11.19 -6.61
N ALA A 14 20.15 -12.09 -5.63
CA ALA A 14 20.35 -13.52 -5.90
C ALA A 14 19.37 -14.02 -7.00
N ILE A 15 18.26 -13.31 -7.23
CA ILE A 15 17.25 -13.56 -8.26
C ILE A 15 17.49 -12.77 -9.57
N ALA A 16 18.20 -11.62 -9.53
CA ALA A 16 18.27 -10.66 -10.65
C ALA A 16 19.66 -10.05 -10.94
N LEU A 17 20.72 -10.38 -10.19
CA LEU A 17 22.01 -9.68 -10.25
C LEU A 17 22.97 -10.23 -11.31
N SER A 18 22.48 -10.41 -12.54
CA SER A 18 23.32 -10.49 -13.75
C SER A 18 23.10 -9.30 -14.70
N ALA A 19 22.22 -8.36 -14.35
CA ALA A 19 21.59 -7.45 -15.31
C ALA A 19 22.17 -6.02 -15.43
N ALA A 20 23.22 -5.65 -14.69
CA ALA A 20 23.55 -4.23 -14.54
C ALA A 20 24.52 -3.64 -15.58
N LEU A 21 25.09 -4.40 -16.53
CA LEU A 21 26.17 -3.85 -17.38
C LEU A 21 26.14 -4.11 -18.90
N ALA A 22 25.15 -4.82 -19.47
CA ALA A 22 25.08 -4.91 -20.93
C ALA A 22 23.66 -5.25 -21.43
N GLY A 23 23.07 -4.32 -22.20
CA GLY A 23 22.14 -4.58 -23.30
C GLY A 23 20.82 -5.32 -22.99
N CYS A 24 19.70 -4.79 -23.51
CA CYS A 24 18.48 -5.56 -23.68
C CYS A 24 18.75 -6.72 -24.66
N GLY A 25 19.05 -7.90 -24.15
CA GLY A 25 19.22 -9.14 -24.91
C GLY A 25 19.27 -10.31 -23.95
N ASP A 26 18.24 -11.18 -24.02
CA ASP A 26 18.08 -12.45 -23.30
C ASP A 26 18.49 -12.47 -21.81
N PHE A 27 17.51 -12.16 -20.95
CA PHE A 27 17.60 -12.35 -19.51
C PHE A 27 17.32 -13.82 -19.15
N ASP A 28 18.37 -14.57 -18.83
CA ASP A 28 18.29 -15.87 -18.16
C ASP A 28 18.30 -15.60 -16.64
N MET A 29 17.12 -15.51 -16.01
CA MET A 29 17.02 -15.32 -14.57
C MET A 29 17.19 -16.67 -13.88
N LYS A 30 18.34 -16.87 -13.25
CA LYS A 30 18.62 -18.02 -12.38
C LYS A 30 18.59 -17.57 -10.93
N ILE A 31 17.65 -18.08 -10.16
CA ILE A 31 17.67 -17.96 -8.69
C ILE A 31 18.59 -19.07 -8.19
N ASN A 32 19.80 -18.73 -7.74
CA ASN A 32 20.77 -19.70 -7.20
C ASN A 32 21.01 -20.93 -8.12
N ASP A 33 21.12 -20.75 -9.45
CA ASP A 33 21.28 -21.83 -10.44
C ASP A 33 20.08 -22.83 -10.53
N SER A 34 18.90 -22.48 -10.00
CA SER A 34 17.67 -23.28 -10.12
C SER A 34 16.67 -22.65 -11.10
N GLU A 35 16.14 -23.45 -12.03
CA GLU A 35 15.04 -23.08 -12.95
C GLU A 35 13.66 -23.13 -12.27
N GLY A 36 13.62 -23.43 -10.97
CA GLY A 36 12.40 -23.74 -10.24
C GLY A 36 11.74 -25.03 -10.72
N VAL A 37 10.62 -25.38 -10.11
CA VAL A 37 9.84 -26.58 -10.42
C VAL A 37 8.37 -26.23 -10.63
N PRO A 38 7.61 -27.00 -11.43
CA PRO A 38 6.16 -26.88 -11.48
C PRO A 38 5.53 -27.09 -10.09
N LEU A 39 4.34 -26.55 -9.86
CA LEU A 39 3.65 -26.67 -8.56
C LEU A 39 3.50 -28.13 -8.09
N ALA A 40 3.26 -29.06 -9.02
CA ALA A 40 3.10 -30.48 -8.70
C ALA A 40 4.38 -31.14 -8.14
N GLU A 41 5.54 -30.54 -8.38
CA GLU A 41 6.86 -31.04 -7.96
C GLU A 41 7.44 -30.24 -6.78
N LEU A 42 6.79 -29.15 -6.36
CA LEU A 42 7.24 -28.32 -5.25
C LEU A 42 7.17 -29.08 -3.92
N ASP A 43 8.26 -29.06 -3.16
CA ASP A 43 8.27 -29.58 -1.80
C ASP A 43 7.47 -28.67 -0.85
N MET A 44 6.30 -29.13 -0.45
CA MET A 44 5.38 -28.47 0.48
C MET A 44 5.64 -28.85 1.95
N SER A 45 6.65 -29.67 2.24
CA SER A 45 6.94 -30.16 3.59
C SER A 45 7.74 -29.17 4.45
N GLY A 46 7.74 -29.32 5.77
CA GLY A 46 8.50 -28.43 6.66
C GLY A 46 7.79 -27.11 7.00
N PRO A 47 8.50 -26.15 7.62
CA PRO A 47 7.89 -24.90 8.07
C PRO A 47 7.49 -24.01 6.90
N ALA A 48 6.33 -23.35 7.01
CA ALA A 48 5.89 -22.42 5.97
C ALA A 48 6.93 -21.30 5.76
N PRO A 49 7.11 -20.83 4.52
CA PRO A 49 7.98 -19.71 4.22
C PRO A 49 7.47 -18.44 4.93
N GLU A 50 8.39 -17.50 5.14
CA GLU A 50 8.12 -16.18 5.73
C GLU A 50 8.44 -15.05 4.75
N GLU A 51 8.99 -15.36 3.57
CA GLU A 51 9.41 -14.40 2.55
C GLU A 51 8.88 -14.82 1.18
N LEU A 52 8.48 -13.84 0.38
CA LEU A 52 8.05 -14.04 -0.99
C LEU A 52 8.94 -13.26 -1.94
N ALA A 53 9.44 -13.94 -2.96
CA ALA A 53 10.09 -13.30 -4.10
C ALA A 53 9.34 -13.65 -5.40
N VAL A 54 8.95 -12.63 -6.15
CA VAL A 54 8.16 -12.76 -7.38
C VAL A 54 8.97 -12.24 -8.54
N SER A 55 9.04 -13.00 -9.64
CA SER A 55 9.61 -12.52 -10.90
C SER A 55 8.75 -12.88 -12.10
N GLY A 56 8.02 -11.92 -12.64
CA GLY A 56 7.14 -12.17 -13.78
C GLY A 56 5.98 -11.18 -13.88
N PRO A 57 5.00 -11.47 -14.76
CA PRO A 57 3.82 -10.64 -14.95
C PRO A 57 2.60 -11.09 -14.11
N ASP A 58 2.73 -12.18 -13.36
CA ASP A 58 1.61 -12.83 -12.68
C ASP A 58 1.16 -12.08 -11.43
N THR A 59 -0.11 -12.26 -11.06
CA THR A 59 -0.68 -11.70 -9.84
C THR A 59 -0.58 -12.72 -8.71
N ILE A 60 -0.07 -12.32 -7.55
CA ILE A 60 0.02 -13.17 -6.37
C ILE A 60 -0.95 -12.65 -5.32
N ILE A 61 -1.79 -13.54 -4.76
CA ILE A 61 -2.71 -13.22 -3.67
C ILE A 61 -2.27 -13.99 -2.43
N LEU A 62 -1.84 -13.26 -1.40
CA LEU A 62 -1.41 -13.80 -0.11
C LEU A 62 -2.53 -13.74 0.93
N THR A 63 -2.91 -14.92 1.42
CA THR A 63 -3.81 -15.09 2.55
C THR A 63 -3.02 -15.59 3.76
N GLU A 64 -3.33 -15.07 4.94
CA GLU A 64 -2.66 -15.49 6.17
C GLU A 64 -3.10 -16.90 6.59
N GLY A 65 -2.13 -17.77 6.90
CA GLY A 65 -2.39 -19.07 7.51
C GLY A 65 -1.12 -19.86 7.78
N ASP A 66 -1.13 -20.70 8.83
CA ASP A 66 0.07 -21.40 9.31
C ASP A 66 0.58 -22.50 8.35
N THR A 67 -0.26 -22.96 7.43
CA THR A 67 0.05 -24.06 6.51
C THR A 67 0.17 -23.54 5.09
N LEU A 68 1.33 -23.81 4.47
CA LEU A 68 1.57 -23.46 3.08
C LEU A 68 0.56 -24.15 2.16
N THR A 69 -0.23 -23.36 1.44
CA THR A 69 -1.11 -23.85 0.37
C THR A 69 -0.94 -22.96 -0.85
N ILE A 70 -0.91 -23.55 -2.04
CA ILE A 70 -0.75 -22.81 -3.30
C ILE A 70 -1.75 -23.34 -4.31
N THR A 71 -2.46 -22.44 -4.99
CA THR A 71 -3.28 -22.75 -6.17
C THR A 71 -3.03 -21.74 -7.27
N ILE A 72 -3.30 -22.12 -8.52
CA ILE A 72 -3.15 -21.26 -9.68
C ILE A 72 -4.50 -21.20 -10.40
N ASP A 73 -5.01 -19.99 -10.58
CA ASP A 73 -6.21 -19.70 -11.36
C ASP A 73 -5.79 -19.02 -12.66
N GLY A 74 -6.14 -19.64 -13.79
CA GLY A 74 -5.77 -19.17 -15.12
C GLY A 74 -5.98 -20.26 -16.19
N ASP A 75 -5.61 -19.95 -17.43
CA ASP A 75 -5.53 -20.97 -18.48
C ASP A 75 -4.47 -22.02 -18.12
N ALA A 76 -4.71 -23.29 -18.46
CA ALA A 76 -3.80 -24.37 -18.11
C ALA A 76 -2.42 -24.22 -18.80
N GLU A 77 -2.40 -23.78 -20.06
CA GLU A 77 -1.15 -23.57 -20.80
C GLU A 77 -0.32 -22.43 -20.18
N ASP A 78 -0.97 -21.42 -19.60
CA ASP A 78 -0.33 -20.31 -18.91
C ASP A 78 0.10 -20.69 -17.47
N ALA A 79 -0.73 -21.44 -16.75
CA ALA A 79 -0.43 -21.95 -15.41
C ALA A 79 0.78 -22.90 -15.42
N ASP A 80 0.93 -23.72 -16.47
CA ASP A 80 2.06 -24.63 -16.66
C ASP A 80 3.40 -23.91 -16.87
N GLN A 81 3.39 -22.59 -17.12
CA GLN A 81 4.60 -21.77 -17.28
C GLN A 81 5.13 -21.23 -15.94
N VAL A 82 4.34 -21.31 -14.87
CA VAL A 82 4.73 -20.85 -13.53
C VAL A 82 5.70 -21.87 -12.92
N ARG A 83 6.76 -21.36 -12.31
CA ARG A 83 7.78 -22.10 -11.60
C ARG A 83 7.85 -21.60 -10.17
N PHE A 84 8.10 -22.55 -9.27
CA PHE A 84 8.25 -22.32 -7.85
C PHE A 84 9.63 -22.76 -7.41
N HIS A 85 10.22 -22.01 -6.50
CA HIS A 85 11.45 -22.40 -5.82
C HIS A 85 11.30 -22.15 -4.33
N ARG A 86 11.78 -23.06 -3.50
CA ARG A 86 11.76 -22.87 -2.06
C ARG A 86 13.16 -23.08 -1.50
N ASP A 87 13.67 -22.05 -0.84
CA ASP A 87 14.97 -22.06 -0.18
C ASP A 87 14.82 -21.54 1.25
N GLY A 88 14.87 -22.45 2.21
CA GLY A 88 14.67 -22.14 3.62
C GLY A 88 13.33 -21.45 3.89
N LYS A 89 13.38 -20.13 4.13
CA LYS A 89 12.22 -19.29 4.47
C LYS A 89 11.62 -18.56 3.27
N THR A 90 12.25 -18.65 2.10
CA THR A 90 11.85 -17.89 0.92
C THR A 90 11.10 -18.78 -0.06
N LEU A 91 9.95 -18.29 -0.53
CA LEU A 91 9.22 -18.83 -1.67
C LEU A 91 9.43 -17.92 -2.88
N GLY A 92 10.08 -18.45 -3.90
CA GLY A 92 10.20 -17.85 -5.22
C GLY A 92 9.04 -18.27 -6.12
N VAL A 93 8.39 -17.32 -6.78
CA VAL A 93 7.37 -17.54 -7.81
C VAL A 93 7.79 -16.79 -9.07
N PHE A 94 7.96 -17.49 -10.18
CA PHE A 94 8.46 -16.88 -11.42
C PHE A 94 8.02 -17.64 -12.66
N ARG A 95 8.36 -17.13 -13.84
CA ARG A 95 8.16 -17.84 -15.11
C ARG A 95 9.43 -18.51 -15.59
N GLU A 96 9.25 -19.61 -16.34
CA GLU A 96 10.34 -20.26 -17.06
C GLU A 96 11.14 -19.26 -17.94
N SER A 97 12.46 -19.47 -18.01
CA SER A 97 13.37 -18.61 -18.77
C SER A 97 12.93 -18.45 -20.23
N GLY A 98 13.03 -17.23 -20.76
CA GLY A 98 12.58 -16.92 -22.13
C GLY A 98 11.05 -16.78 -22.32
N ASN A 99 10.28 -16.86 -21.23
CA ASN A 99 8.80 -16.85 -21.28
C ASN A 99 8.13 -15.70 -20.51
N TRP A 100 8.91 -14.70 -20.09
CA TRP A 100 8.50 -13.54 -19.30
C TRP A 100 7.36 -12.68 -19.87
N SER A 101 7.04 -12.82 -21.17
CA SER A 101 5.95 -12.07 -21.82
C SER A 101 5.05 -12.93 -22.73
N LYS A 102 5.20 -14.26 -22.73
CA LYS A 102 4.29 -15.11 -23.52
C LYS A 102 3.12 -15.56 -22.66
N GLY A 103 1.98 -15.76 -23.29
CA GLY A 103 0.79 -16.16 -22.55
C GLY A 103 0.18 -15.02 -21.75
N SER A 104 -0.95 -15.30 -21.09
CA SER A 104 -1.65 -14.35 -20.23
C SER A 104 -1.11 -14.44 -18.80
N ALA A 105 -1.25 -13.36 -18.02
CA ALA A 105 -0.98 -13.41 -16.59
C ALA A 105 -1.99 -14.36 -15.90
N VAL A 106 -1.51 -15.15 -14.94
CA VAL A 106 -2.35 -15.98 -14.08
C VAL A 106 -2.39 -15.41 -12.67
N THR A 107 -3.33 -15.90 -11.86
CA THR A 107 -3.40 -15.57 -10.43
C THR A 107 -2.90 -16.75 -9.61
N VAL A 108 -1.86 -16.53 -8.80
CA VAL A 108 -1.34 -17.54 -7.86
C VAL A 108 -1.83 -17.18 -6.46
N ASN A 109 -2.70 -18.01 -5.90
CA ASN A 109 -3.17 -17.84 -4.52
C ASN A 109 -2.26 -18.62 -3.59
N ILE A 110 -1.73 -17.96 -2.57
CA ILE A 110 -0.81 -18.55 -1.60
C ILE A 110 -1.35 -18.29 -0.21
N THR A 111 -1.46 -19.35 0.59
CA THR A 111 -1.68 -19.26 2.04
C THR A 111 -0.36 -19.49 2.74
N MET A 112 0.08 -18.54 3.57
CA MET A 112 1.32 -18.61 4.35
C MET A 112 1.23 -17.66 5.57
N PRO A 113 2.11 -17.78 6.57
CA PRO A 113 2.20 -16.78 7.63
C PRO A 113 2.41 -15.38 7.07
N ALA A 114 2.07 -14.35 7.86
CA ALA A 114 2.31 -12.96 7.51
C ALA A 114 3.77 -12.76 7.06
N PRO A 115 4.02 -12.41 5.79
CA PRO A 115 5.38 -12.37 5.29
C PRO A 115 6.15 -11.21 5.93
N ARG A 116 7.41 -11.47 6.24
CA ARG A 116 8.37 -10.43 6.68
C ARG A 116 9.03 -9.72 5.50
N GLU A 117 9.04 -10.35 4.33
CA GLU A 117 9.57 -9.76 3.11
C GLU A 117 8.70 -10.10 1.90
N ILE A 118 8.38 -9.08 1.10
CA ILE A 118 7.82 -9.22 -0.23
C ILE A 118 8.73 -8.52 -1.21
N ALA A 119 9.16 -9.24 -2.23
CA ALA A 119 10.13 -8.77 -3.19
C ALA A 119 9.63 -9.04 -4.62
N ILE A 120 9.48 -8.00 -5.44
CA ILE A 120 9.00 -8.12 -6.82
C ILE A 120 10.09 -7.68 -7.80
N GLY A 121 10.44 -8.56 -8.73
CA GLY A 121 11.08 -8.23 -10.00
C GLY A 121 10.07 -8.33 -11.15
N GLY A 122 10.08 -7.37 -12.08
CA GLY A 122 9.18 -7.40 -13.24
C GLY A 122 7.90 -6.58 -13.07
N SER A 123 6.78 -7.05 -13.62
CA SER A 123 5.55 -6.27 -13.80
C SER A 123 4.30 -6.85 -13.12
N GLY A 124 4.43 -7.97 -12.41
CA GLY A 124 3.35 -8.60 -11.68
C GLY A 124 2.95 -7.83 -10.43
N ASP A 125 1.81 -8.21 -9.88
CA ASP A 125 1.21 -7.56 -8.71
C ASP A 125 1.14 -8.53 -7.53
N VAL A 126 1.27 -8.02 -6.31
CA VAL A 126 1.10 -8.80 -5.08
C VAL A 126 0.05 -8.13 -4.21
N GLU A 127 -0.99 -8.88 -3.84
CA GLU A 127 -1.95 -8.49 -2.82
C GLU A 127 -1.71 -9.29 -1.55
N ALA A 128 -1.45 -8.63 -0.43
CA ALA A 128 -1.26 -9.28 0.86
C ALA A 128 -2.33 -8.85 1.87
N SER A 129 -2.82 -9.82 2.65
CA SER A 129 -3.77 -9.53 3.72
C SER A 129 -3.13 -8.75 4.87
N THR A 130 -1.91 -9.15 5.26
CA THR A 130 -1.11 -8.50 6.31
C THR A 130 0.39 -8.75 6.08
N MET A 131 1.23 -8.17 6.93
CA MET A 131 2.69 -8.34 6.96
C MET A 131 3.14 -8.60 8.41
N ALA A 132 4.34 -9.15 8.58
CA ALA A 132 4.94 -9.28 9.91
C ALA A 132 5.20 -7.92 10.58
N ARG A 133 5.49 -7.91 11.88
CA ARG A 133 5.74 -6.66 12.65
C ARG A 133 7.01 -5.93 12.23
N GLU A 134 8.02 -6.68 11.78
CA GLU A 134 9.19 -6.18 11.08
C GLU A 134 9.07 -6.63 9.63
N ALA A 135 8.77 -5.69 8.73
CA ALA A 135 8.40 -5.97 7.35
C ALA A 135 9.24 -5.18 6.36
N SER A 136 9.54 -5.81 5.23
CA SER A 136 10.24 -5.21 4.09
C SER A 136 9.47 -5.46 2.79
N ILE A 137 9.33 -4.43 1.97
CA ILE A 137 8.75 -4.52 0.63
C ILE A 137 9.75 -3.94 -0.38
N ALA A 138 10.17 -4.73 -1.35
CA ALA A 138 11.13 -4.34 -2.37
C ALA A 138 10.54 -4.51 -3.78
N ILE A 139 10.57 -3.47 -4.60
CA ILE A 139 10.11 -3.51 -6.00
C ILE A 139 11.24 -3.10 -6.94
N GLY A 140 11.76 -4.06 -7.70
CA GLY A 140 12.73 -3.91 -8.77
C GLY A 140 12.07 -4.06 -10.15
N GLY A 141 11.16 -3.16 -10.48
CA GLY A 141 10.39 -3.24 -11.73
C GLY A 141 9.26 -2.21 -11.82
N SER A 142 8.16 -2.61 -12.44
CA SER A 142 6.96 -1.79 -12.66
C SER A 142 5.70 -2.37 -12.02
N GLY A 143 5.82 -3.49 -11.31
CA GLY A 143 4.71 -4.14 -10.59
C GLY A 143 4.23 -3.36 -9.37
N SER A 144 3.17 -3.86 -8.73
CA SER A 144 2.56 -3.23 -7.55
C SER A 144 2.45 -4.17 -6.36
N VAL A 145 2.53 -3.62 -5.15
CA VAL A 145 2.22 -4.33 -3.90
C VAL A 145 1.10 -3.62 -3.18
N ALA A 146 0.05 -4.33 -2.80
CA ALA A 146 -1.05 -3.82 -1.98
C ALA A 146 -1.18 -4.65 -0.70
N VAL A 147 -1.02 -4.01 0.47
CA VAL A 147 -1.19 -4.66 1.77
C VAL A 147 -2.45 -4.12 2.45
N LYS A 148 -3.41 -5.00 2.72
CA LYS A 148 -4.73 -4.59 3.26
C LYS A 148 -4.65 -4.03 4.67
N GLN A 149 -3.83 -4.62 5.54
CA GLN A 149 -3.70 -4.17 6.93
C GLN A 149 -2.29 -4.44 7.46
N ILE A 150 -1.60 -3.36 7.84
CA ILE A 150 -0.31 -3.40 8.53
C ILE A 150 -0.51 -3.05 10.01
N ASP A 151 0.17 -3.80 10.88
CA ASP A 151 0.40 -3.49 12.29
C ASP A 151 1.89 -3.76 12.59
N ALA A 152 2.74 -2.79 12.24
CA ALA A 152 4.19 -2.98 12.22
C ALA A 152 4.93 -2.09 13.24
N GLU A 153 6.01 -2.62 13.81
CA GLU A 153 7.01 -1.82 14.52
C GLU A 153 7.92 -1.12 13.50
N SER A 154 8.30 -1.83 12.43
CA SER A 154 9.10 -1.28 11.35
C SER A 154 8.64 -1.77 9.99
N LEU A 155 8.49 -0.82 9.07
CA LEU A 155 8.16 -1.07 7.68
C LEU A 155 9.24 -0.42 6.80
N GLU A 156 9.99 -1.24 6.07
CA GLU A 156 10.93 -0.79 5.04
C GLU A 156 10.28 -0.95 3.66
N VAL A 157 10.32 0.10 2.83
CA VAL A 157 9.81 0.07 1.47
C VAL A 157 10.87 0.59 0.51
N VAL A 158 11.27 -0.21 -0.47
CA VAL A 158 12.28 0.16 -1.46
C VAL A 158 11.73 -0.04 -2.88
N ILE A 159 11.68 1.02 -3.67
CA ILE A 159 11.24 0.99 -5.06
C ILE A 159 12.40 1.43 -5.96
N GLY A 160 12.96 0.50 -6.73
CA GLY A 160 14.08 0.72 -7.66
C GLY A 160 13.67 0.85 -9.13
N GLY A 161 12.43 1.26 -9.40
CA GLY A 161 11.87 1.33 -10.75
C GLY A 161 10.68 2.29 -10.85
N SER A 162 9.58 1.82 -11.44
CA SER A 162 8.35 2.60 -11.66
C SER A 162 7.11 1.96 -10.99
N GLY A 163 7.33 0.98 -10.12
CA GLY A 163 6.26 0.29 -9.41
C GLY A 163 5.60 1.11 -8.31
N SER A 164 4.56 0.55 -7.70
CA SER A 164 3.77 1.24 -6.68
C SER A 164 3.53 0.36 -5.46
N VAL A 165 3.47 0.96 -4.27
CA VAL A 165 3.08 0.27 -3.03
C VAL A 165 1.88 0.97 -2.43
N ALA A 166 0.86 0.23 -2.03
CA ALA A 166 -0.27 0.73 -1.26
C ALA A 166 -0.40 -0.05 0.05
N ALA A 167 -0.64 0.64 1.16
CA ALA A 167 -0.91 -0.02 2.43
C ALA A 167 -1.80 0.82 3.36
N ALA A 168 -2.53 0.12 4.23
CA ALA A 168 -3.35 0.71 5.29
C ALA A 168 -3.00 0.16 6.67
N GLY A 169 -3.41 0.83 7.74
CA GLY A 169 -3.21 0.39 9.13
C GLY A 169 -2.27 1.30 9.93
N THR A 170 -1.38 0.71 10.71
CA THR A 170 -0.44 1.45 11.60
C THR A 170 0.98 0.92 11.52
N ALA A 171 1.95 1.83 11.57
CA ALA A 171 3.36 1.50 11.75
C ALA A 171 4.05 2.46 12.72
N GLU A 172 4.91 1.96 13.62
CA GLU A 172 5.71 2.85 14.49
C GLU A 172 6.78 3.57 13.65
N SER A 173 7.46 2.85 12.75
CA SER A 173 8.46 3.42 11.85
C SER A 173 8.26 3.02 10.40
N LEU A 174 8.37 4.00 9.49
CA LEU A 174 8.43 3.80 8.04
C LEU A 174 9.75 4.34 7.49
N GLU A 175 10.52 3.48 6.84
CA GLU A 175 11.62 3.92 5.98
C GLU A 175 11.28 3.61 4.52
N MET A 176 11.11 4.65 3.71
CA MET A 176 10.82 4.51 2.28
C MET A 176 11.98 5.05 1.44
N SER A 177 12.41 4.29 0.44
CA SER A 177 13.40 4.72 -0.55
C SER A 177 12.87 4.49 -1.98
N ILE A 178 12.79 5.56 -2.77
CA ILE A 178 12.41 5.50 -4.19
C ILE A 178 13.60 5.94 -5.04
N GLY A 179 14.10 5.04 -5.88
CA GLY A 179 15.05 5.33 -6.96
C GLY A 179 14.35 5.14 -8.30
N GLY A 180 13.90 6.23 -8.93
CA GLY A 180 13.13 6.18 -10.18
C GLY A 180 11.81 6.98 -10.11
N ASN A 181 10.73 6.37 -10.61
CA ASN A 181 9.42 7.01 -10.80
C ASN A 181 8.29 6.26 -10.07
N GLY A 182 8.60 5.57 -8.98
CA GLY A 182 7.64 4.80 -8.21
C GLY A 182 6.74 5.64 -7.30
N ASN A 183 5.66 5.04 -6.79
CA ASN A 183 4.72 5.72 -5.89
C ASN A 183 4.46 4.91 -4.60
N GLY A 184 4.22 5.61 -3.50
CA GLY A 184 3.73 5.04 -2.24
C GLY A 184 2.39 5.66 -1.87
N ASP A 185 1.31 4.88 -1.95
CA ASP A 185 -0.01 5.29 -1.48
C ASP A 185 -0.28 4.74 -0.08
N PHE A 186 0.09 5.54 0.92
CA PHE A 186 -0.11 5.21 2.32
C PHE A 186 -1.12 6.17 2.96
N ALA A 187 -2.02 6.74 2.17
CA ALA A 187 -3.05 7.66 2.65
C ALA A 187 -3.95 7.05 3.73
N GLU A 188 -4.00 5.72 3.86
CA GLU A 188 -4.71 4.97 4.90
C GLU A 188 -3.79 4.32 5.96
N LEU A 189 -2.48 4.57 5.89
CA LEU A 189 -1.49 4.12 6.88
C LEU A 189 -1.11 5.28 7.79
N LYS A 190 -1.27 5.08 9.10
CA LYS A 190 -0.78 6.01 10.12
C LYS A 190 0.61 5.59 10.59
N VAL A 191 1.56 6.51 10.51
CA VAL A 191 2.96 6.28 10.90
C VAL A 191 3.38 7.26 11.98
N ASP A 192 4.05 6.79 13.03
CA ASP A 192 4.59 7.66 14.07
C ASP A 192 5.84 8.41 13.57
N ASP A 193 6.87 7.68 13.12
CA ASP A 193 8.08 8.26 12.54
C ASP A 193 8.29 7.79 11.09
N ALA A 194 8.40 8.72 10.14
CA ALA A 194 8.64 8.41 8.73
C ALA A 194 9.91 9.07 8.19
N GLU A 195 10.76 8.28 7.54
CA GLU A 195 11.89 8.74 6.74
C GLU A 195 11.67 8.36 5.27
N ILE A 196 11.57 9.37 4.41
CA ILE A 196 11.25 9.22 2.99
C ILE A 196 12.41 9.74 2.16
N ASN A 197 13.00 8.89 1.34
CA ASN A 197 14.15 9.18 0.50
C ASN A 197 13.75 9.01 -0.97
N ILE A 198 13.71 10.10 -1.75
CA ILE A 198 13.31 10.06 -3.17
C ILE A 198 14.48 10.54 -4.03
N GLY A 199 15.01 9.66 -4.87
CA GLY A 199 15.90 9.97 -5.98
C GLY A 199 15.17 9.78 -7.31
N GLY A 200 14.61 10.84 -7.87
CA GLY A 200 13.81 10.78 -9.10
C GLY A 200 12.50 11.59 -9.02
N SER A 201 11.39 11.02 -9.47
CA SER A 201 10.10 11.72 -9.64
C SER A 201 8.90 11.02 -8.96
N GLY A 202 9.15 10.25 -7.91
CA GLY A 202 8.11 9.51 -7.21
C GLY A 202 7.21 10.35 -6.30
N ASN A 203 6.00 9.87 -6.02
CA ASN A 203 5.06 10.51 -5.09
C ASN A 203 4.75 9.61 -3.89
N VAL A 204 4.60 10.20 -2.71
CA VAL A 204 4.28 9.47 -1.48
C VAL A 204 3.17 10.20 -0.72
N SER A 205 2.10 9.50 -0.37
CA SER A 205 1.07 9.98 0.55
C SER A 205 1.13 9.18 1.85
N LEU A 206 0.97 9.82 3.02
CA LEU A 206 0.84 9.11 4.31
C LEU A 206 0.06 9.91 5.36
N GLN A 207 -0.36 9.24 6.44
CA GLN A 207 -0.82 9.90 7.66
C GLN A 207 0.25 9.85 8.74
N SER A 208 0.48 10.96 9.46
CA SER A 208 1.38 10.99 10.61
C SER A 208 1.03 12.15 11.55
N ASP A 209 1.20 11.91 12.85
CA ASP A 209 1.16 12.94 13.90
C ASP A 209 2.53 13.10 14.59
N GLY A 210 3.55 12.35 14.14
CA GLY A 210 4.89 12.37 14.71
C GLY A 210 5.89 13.06 13.79
N LYS A 211 7.07 12.48 13.58
CA LYS A 211 8.15 13.11 12.80
C LYS A 211 8.15 12.59 11.37
N VAL A 212 8.18 13.50 10.40
CA VAL A 212 8.38 13.13 8.99
C VAL A 212 9.61 13.85 8.44
N VAL A 213 10.58 13.08 7.95
CA VAL A 213 11.77 13.60 7.26
C VAL A 213 11.72 13.16 5.81
N ALA A 214 11.67 14.11 4.88
CA ALA A 214 11.74 13.84 3.45
C ALA A 214 13.07 14.36 2.88
N ASN A 215 13.85 13.47 2.27
CA ASN A 215 15.05 13.79 1.50
C ASN A 215 14.75 13.57 0.02
N ILE A 216 14.67 14.64 -0.78
CA ILE A 216 14.21 14.58 -2.17
C ILE A 216 15.31 15.11 -3.11
N GLY A 217 15.95 14.22 -3.86
CA GLY A 217 16.79 14.54 -5.00
C GLY A 217 16.01 14.36 -6.31
N GLY A 218 15.45 15.43 -6.87
CA GLY A 218 14.63 15.39 -8.08
C GLY A 218 13.33 16.18 -7.97
N SER A 219 12.24 15.61 -8.47
CA SER A 219 10.94 16.28 -8.63
C SER A 219 9.77 15.57 -7.94
N GLY A 220 10.08 14.64 -7.03
CA GLY A 220 9.06 13.89 -6.28
C GLY A 220 8.31 14.72 -5.24
N ASN A 221 7.13 14.27 -4.83
CA ASN A 221 6.29 14.96 -3.86
C ASN A 221 5.94 14.04 -2.69
N VAL A 222 5.85 14.61 -1.50
CA VAL A 222 5.41 13.91 -0.29
C VAL A 222 4.25 14.69 0.32
N ASP A 223 3.11 14.03 0.47
CA ASP A 223 1.89 14.60 1.06
C ASP A 223 1.59 13.88 2.38
N VAL A 224 1.63 14.64 3.48
CA VAL A 224 1.36 14.14 4.83
C VAL A 224 0.06 14.76 5.34
N LYS A 225 -0.85 13.91 5.82
CA LYS A 225 -2.04 14.33 6.57
C LYS A 225 -1.86 14.05 8.06
N GLY A 226 -2.31 14.97 8.90
CA GLY A 226 -2.18 14.87 10.36
C GLY A 226 -1.32 16.00 10.93
N ASP A 227 -1.06 15.95 12.23
CA ASP A 227 -0.37 17.00 12.97
C ASP A 227 1.16 16.75 13.05
N ALA A 228 1.76 16.25 11.97
CA ALA A 228 3.18 15.90 11.89
C ALA A 228 4.15 17.09 11.99
N THR A 229 5.32 16.84 12.56
CA THR A 229 6.50 17.71 12.47
C THR A 229 7.33 17.34 11.24
N CYS A 230 7.21 18.15 10.19
CA CYS A 230 7.81 17.87 8.89
C CYS A 230 9.15 18.58 8.66
N THR A 231 10.13 17.84 8.15
CA THR A 231 11.44 18.35 7.72
C THR A 231 11.71 17.95 6.28
N LEU A 232 12.00 18.92 5.41
CA LEU A 232 12.33 18.70 4.00
C LEU A 232 13.80 19.05 3.72
N ASN A 233 14.52 18.10 3.14
CA ASN A 233 15.83 18.32 2.52
C ASN A 233 15.67 18.08 1.01
N SER A 234 15.47 19.14 0.24
CA SER A 234 15.26 19.04 -1.21
C SER A 234 16.48 19.51 -1.99
N PHE A 235 16.87 18.71 -2.98
CA PHE A 235 17.86 19.01 -4.00
C PHE A 235 17.20 18.81 -5.37
N GLY A 236 16.36 19.76 -5.76
CA GLY A 236 15.56 19.70 -6.98
C GLY A 236 14.30 20.55 -6.89
N SER A 237 13.23 20.11 -7.55
CA SER A 237 11.91 20.77 -7.56
C SER A 237 10.87 20.03 -6.72
N GLY A 238 11.25 18.96 -6.04
CA GLY A 238 10.35 18.19 -5.20
C GLY A 238 9.88 18.92 -3.95
N SER A 239 8.72 18.53 -3.44
CA SER A 239 8.01 19.22 -2.35
C SER A 239 7.55 18.29 -1.24
N LEU A 240 7.35 18.85 -0.04
CA LEU A 240 6.74 18.19 1.11
C LEU A 240 5.59 19.08 1.60
N THR A 241 4.37 18.55 1.56
CA THR A 241 3.17 19.23 2.01
C THR A 241 2.65 18.52 3.27
N CYS A 242 2.50 19.26 4.37
CA CYS A 242 1.93 18.73 5.60
C CYS A 242 0.65 19.48 5.94
N THR A 243 -0.46 18.75 5.96
CA THR A 243 -1.80 19.32 6.16
C THR A 243 -2.36 18.86 7.50
N SER A 244 -2.46 19.81 8.43
CA SER A 244 -3.09 19.58 9.74
C SER A 244 -4.59 19.33 9.60
N THR A 245 -5.11 18.31 10.29
CA THR A 245 -6.56 18.01 10.27
C THR A 245 -7.37 19.01 11.11
N THR A 246 -6.67 19.78 11.96
CA THR A 246 -7.27 20.77 12.86
C THR A 246 -7.96 21.93 12.11
N GLU A 247 -7.52 22.29 10.90
CA GLU A 247 -8.09 23.41 10.14
C GLU A 247 -9.50 23.15 9.58
N THR A 248 -9.89 21.90 9.35
CA THR A 248 -11.18 21.59 8.69
C THR A 248 -12.38 21.74 9.64
N THR A 249 -12.21 21.44 10.92
CA THR A 249 -13.31 21.42 11.89
C THR A 249 -13.82 22.83 12.28
N THR A 250 -12.95 23.85 12.18
CA THR A 250 -13.31 25.23 12.53
C THR A 250 -14.33 25.81 11.55
N THR A 251 -14.23 25.44 10.27
CA THR A 251 -15.12 25.93 9.21
C THR A 251 -16.54 25.36 9.32
N GLU A 252 -16.69 24.07 9.67
CA GLU A 252 -18.01 23.48 9.92
C GLU A 252 -18.67 24.01 11.20
N LYS A 253 -17.90 24.23 12.27
CA LYS A 253 -18.44 24.82 13.52
C LYS A 253 -18.85 26.29 13.34
N GLU A 254 -18.13 27.07 12.54
CA GLU A 254 -18.47 28.48 12.29
C GLU A 254 -19.72 28.64 11.40
N VAL A 255 -19.91 27.75 10.43
CA VAL A 255 -21.13 27.72 9.58
C VAL A 255 -22.35 27.21 10.37
N ALA A 256 -22.17 26.22 11.26
CA ALA A 256 -23.22 25.75 12.16
C ALA A 256 -23.63 26.79 13.23
N ALA A 257 -22.70 27.64 13.68
CA ALA A 257 -23.00 28.73 14.61
C ALA A 257 -23.75 29.90 13.94
N LYS A 258 -23.43 30.22 12.68
CA LYS A 258 -24.12 31.28 11.92
C LYS A 258 -25.56 30.89 11.52
N SER A 259 -25.83 29.60 11.27
CA SER A 259 -27.19 29.12 10.94
C SER A 259 -28.15 29.16 12.14
N LYS A 260 -27.70 28.78 13.35
CA LYS A 260 -28.54 28.87 14.56
C LYS A 260 -28.85 30.32 15.00
N ALA A 261 -28.01 31.29 14.68
CA ALA A 261 -28.27 32.70 14.99
C ALA A 261 -29.34 33.33 14.08
N ALA A 262 -29.53 32.82 12.86
CA ALA A 262 -30.51 33.33 11.90
C ALA A 262 -31.96 32.89 12.23
N GLU A 263 -32.15 31.73 12.84
CA GLU A 263 -33.47 31.15 13.12
C GLU A 263 -34.17 31.78 14.36
N SER A 264 -33.41 32.42 15.25
CA SER A 264 -33.98 33.07 16.46
C SER A 264 -34.63 34.44 16.22
N LYS A 265 -34.51 35.04 15.03
CA LYS A 265 -35.01 36.40 14.73
C LYS A 265 -36.39 36.46 14.05
N GLN A 266 -37.04 35.33 13.71
CA GLN A 266 -38.33 35.33 13.00
C GLN A 266 -39.60 35.09 13.85
N ALA A 267 -39.50 34.87 15.16
CA ALA A 267 -40.69 34.72 16.00
C ALA A 267 -41.13 36.05 16.64
N LYS A 268 -41.87 36.88 15.90
CA LYS A 268 -42.66 38.00 16.45
C LYS A 268 -44.16 37.78 16.13
N PRO A 269 -45.07 37.74 17.12
CA PRO A 269 -46.45 37.35 16.87
C PRO A 269 -47.29 38.51 16.33
N SER A 270 -48.07 38.26 15.27
CA SER A 270 -49.06 39.20 14.76
C SER A 270 -50.36 39.11 15.58
N LYS A 271 -50.84 40.25 16.07
CA LYS A 271 -52.14 40.38 16.73
C LYS A 271 -53.19 40.71 15.67
N THR A 272 -54.17 39.83 15.46
CA THR A 272 -55.35 40.16 14.66
C THR A 272 -56.61 40.02 15.50
N LYS A 273 -57.25 41.18 15.77
CA LYS A 273 -58.60 41.32 16.34
C LYS A 273 -59.62 40.54 15.50
N ARG A 274 -60.54 39.83 16.16
CA ARG A 274 -61.85 39.52 15.54
C ARG A 274 -62.98 39.53 16.56
N VAL A 275 -64.07 40.14 16.13
CA VAL A 275 -65.23 40.65 16.87
C VAL A 275 -66.25 39.55 17.16
N ALA A 276 -66.98 39.73 18.25
CA ALA A 276 -68.02 38.88 18.82
C ALA A 276 -69.20 38.54 17.88
N LYS A 277 -69.83 37.36 18.12
CA LYS A 277 -71.29 37.24 18.12
C LYS A 277 -71.79 36.05 18.97
N LYS A 278 -72.84 36.36 19.72
CA LYS A 278 -73.66 35.61 20.69
C LYS A 278 -74.39 34.40 20.08
N SER A 279 -74.62 33.35 20.87
CA SER A 279 -75.92 32.67 21.11
C SER A 279 -75.66 31.25 21.68
N THR A 280 -75.76 31.04 23.00
CA THR A 280 -76.91 30.48 23.75
C THR A 280 -77.13 28.96 23.65
N SER A 281 -76.97 28.33 24.83
CA SER A 281 -77.61 27.09 25.30
C SER A 281 -77.23 25.79 24.56
N ARG A 282 -77.14 24.61 25.17
CA ARG A 282 -77.76 24.08 26.39
C ARG A 282 -76.99 22.79 26.75
N LYS A 283 -76.68 22.63 28.03
CA LYS A 283 -76.39 21.36 28.73
C LYS A 283 -77.48 20.29 28.46
N PRO A 284 -77.37 19.03 28.96
CA PRO A 284 -76.20 18.22 29.34
C PRO A 284 -76.34 16.70 29.04
N ARG A 285 -75.30 15.96 29.47
CA ARG A 285 -75.33 14.72 30.30
C ARG A 285 -75.25 13.33 29.62
N LYS A 286 -74.22 12.61 30.13
CA LYS A 286 -74.12 11.18 30.47
C LYS A 286 -74.03 10.22 29.26
N ALA A 287 -73.24 9.15 29.30
CA ALA A 287 -72.45 8.52 30.35
C ALA A 287 -71.12 8.03 29.75
#